data_AF-A0A957YDN8-F1
#
_entry.id   AF-A0A957YDN8-F1
#
_cell.length_a   1.000
_cell.length_b   1.000
_cell.length_c   1.000
_cell.angle_alpha   90.00
_cell.angle_beta   90.00
_cell.angle_gamma   90.00
#
_symmetry.space_group_name_H-M   'P 1'
#
loop_
_entity.id
_entity.type
_entity.pdbx_description
1 polymer ?
#
loop_
_entity_poly.entity_id
_entity_poly.type
_entity_poly.pdbx_seq_one_letter_code
_entity_poly.pdbx_strand_id
1 'polypeptide(L)' 'TASKEKGEIISVSRKDRKLRWRFKTGGPVPSSPLVVDGIVYVGSTDHYVYALPC' A
#
# COMPACT_ATOMS: atom_id res chain seq x y z
N THR A 1 5.06 -14.58 -21.25
CA THR A 1 4.04 -13.62 -20.79
C THR A 1 4.46 -13.13 -19.42
N ALA A 2 4.85 -11.86 -19.27
CA ALA A 2 5.26 -11.34 -17.96
C ALA A 2 4.05 -11.44 -17.02
N SER A 3 4.14 -12.26 -15.97
CA SER A 3 3.20 -12.18 -14.87
C SER A 3 3.28 -10.75 -14.35
N LYS A 4 2.20 -9.96 -14.45
CA LYS A 4 2.13 -8.69 -13.74
C LYS A 4 2.21 -9.03 -12.25
N GLU A 5 3.40 -8.91 -11.67
CA GLU A 5 3.57 -9.06 -10.23
C GLU A 5 2.65 -8.03 -9.55
N LYS A 6 1.86 -8.47 -8.57
CA LYS A 6 0.94 -7.57 -7.86
C LYS A 6 1.63 -7.09 -6.59
N GLY A 7 1.50 -5.80 -6.27
CA GLY A 7 1.97 -5.26 -5.01
C GLY A 7 0.95 -5.44 -3.89
N GLU A 8 1.43 -5.29 -2.66
CA GLU A 8 0.59 -5.25 -1.47
C GLU A 8 1.02 -4.10 -0.58
N ILE A 9 0.04 -3.39 -0.01
CA ILE A 9 0.23 -2.36 1.01
C ILE A 9 -0.29 -2.94 2.32
N ILE A 10 0.51 -2.86 3.39
CA ILE A 10 0.23 -3.49 4.68
C ILE A 10 0.33 -2.44 5.77
N SER A 11 -0.68 -2.36 6.63
CA SER A 11 -0.60 -1.61 7.89
C SER A 11 -0.52 -2.56 9.06
N VAL A 12 0.42 -2.26 9.96
CA VAL A 12 0.61 -2.96 11.22
C VAL A 12 0.50 -2.00 12.38
N SER A 13 -0.12 -2.45 13.46
CA SER A 13 -0.21 -1.70 14.70
C SER A 13 1.18 -1.49 15.29
N ARG A 14 1.52 -0.23 15.60
CA ARG A 14 2.79 0.09 16.27
C ARG A 14 2.90 -0.54 17.67
N LYS A 15 1.78 -0.71 18.37
CA LYS A 15 1.74 -1.17 19.77
C LYS A 15 2.05 -2.65 19.90
N ASP A 16 1.42 -3.48 19.08
CA ASP A 16 1.45 -4.94 19.21
C ASP A 16 1.85 -5.67 17.92
N ARG A 17 2.27 -4.94 16.88
CA ARG A 17 2.71 -5.47 15.58
C ARG A 17 1.67 -6.32 14.86
N LYS A 18 0.40 -6.25 15.27
CA LYS A 18 -0.70 -6.97 14.62
C LYS A 18 -1.08 -6.30 13.30
N LEU A 19 -1.42 -7.13 12.32
CA LEU A 19 -1.97 -6.69 11.04
C LEU A 19 -3.28 -5.93 11.28
N ARG A 20 -3.34 -4.67 10.83
CA ARG A 20 -4.59 -3.88 10.83
C ARG A 20 -5.37 -4.15 9.57
N TRP A 21 -4.70 -4.05 8.43
CA TRP A 21 -5.27 -4.31 7.12
C TRP A 21 -4.18 -4.63 6.10
N ARG A 22 -4.63 -5.23 4.98
CA ARG A 22 -3.84 -5.53 3.80
C ARG A 22 -4.66 -5.11 2.58
N PHE A 23 -4.03 -4.42 1.64
CA PHE A 23 -4.65 -4.01 0.39
C PHE A 23 -3.79 -4.47 -0.78
N LYS A 24 -4.43 -5.05 -1.80
CA LYS A 24 -3.75 -5.56 -3.00
C LYS A 24 -3.90 -4.57 -4.14
N THR A 25 -2.78 -4.16 -4.73
CA THR A 25 -2.76 -3.26 -5.89
C THR A 25 -2.83 -4.06 -7.19
N GLY A 26 -3.06 -3.37 -8.31
CA GLY A 26 -3.06 -3.94 -9.65
C GLY A 26 -1.66 -4.25 -10.21
N GLY A 27 -0.62 -3.62 -9.67
CA GLY A 27 0.79 -3.78 -10.07
C GLY A 27 1.76 -3.51 -8.92
N PRO A 28 3.10 -3.60 -9.11
CA PRO A 28 4.05 -3.36 -8.04
C PRO A 28 3.99 -1.94 -7.49
N VAL A 29 4.42 -1.78 -6.23
CA VAL A 29 4.38 -0.53 -5.46
C VAL A 29 5.81 -0.06 -5.17
N PRO A 30 6.46 0.67 -6.10
CA PRO A 30 7.86 1.08 -5.95
C PRO A 30 8.03 2.37 -5.13
N SER A 31 6.95 3.14 -4.93
CA SER A 31 7.04 4.42 -4.22
C SER A 31 7.13 4.24 -2.71
N SER A 32 7.82 5.16 -2.03
CA SER A 32 7.69 5.32 -0.58
C SER A 32 6.31 5.90 -0.20
N PRO A 33 5.70 5.48 0.92
CA PRO A 33 4.42 6.02 1.37
C PRO A 33 4.54 7.44 1.93
N LEU A 34 3.53 8.28 1.70
CA LEU A 34 3.33 9.56 2.39
C LEU A 34 2.16 9.44 3.37
N VAL A 35 2.34 9.86 4.62
CA VAL A 35 1.27 9.88 5.62
C VAL A 35 0.91 11.33 5.96
N VAL A 36 -0.34 11.70 5.75
CA VAL A 36 -0.91 13.01 6.11
C VAL A 36 -2.36 12.83 6.53
N ASP A 37 -2.78 13.48 7.61
CA ASP A 37 -4.15 13.47 8.13
C ASP A 37 -4.78 12.08 8.29
N GLY A 38 -3.97 11.11 8.75
CA GLY A 38 -4.41 9.72 8.98
C GLY A 38 -4.59 8.89 7.71
N ILE A 39 -4.13 9.39 6.56
CA ILE A 39 -4.18 8.69 5.27
C ILE A 39 -2.76 8.40 4.77
N VAL A 40 -2.56 7.18 4.30
CA VAL A 40 -1.37 6.71 3.59
C VAL A 40 -1.61 6.83 2.09
N TYR A 41 -0.78 7.62 1.42
CA TYR A 41 -0.75 7.76 -0.03
C TYR A 41 0.40 6.96 -0.62
N VAL A 42 0.10 6.12 -1.60
CA VAL A 42 1.10 5.25 -2.25
C VAL A 42 0.85 5.13 -3.75
N GLY A 43 1.88 5.32 -4.56
CA GLY A 43 1.83 5.15 -6.01
C GLY A 43 2.12 3.71 -6.43
N SER A 44 1.35 3.20 -7.39
CA SER A 44 1.55 1.89 -7.98
C SER A 44 1.83 2.00 -9.47
N THR A 45 2.54 1.02 -10.00
CA THR A 45 2.79 0.88 -11.45
C THR A 45 1.56 0.50 -12.26
N ASP A 46 0.41 0.24 -11.61
CA ASP A 46 -0.89 0.09 -12.27
C ASP A 46 -1.53 1.42 -12.68
N HIS A 47 -0.79 2.52 -12.57
CA HIS A 47 -1.21 3.88 -12.92
C HIS A 47 -2.21 4.52 -11.94
N TYR A 48 -2.36 3.96 -10.74
CA TYR A 48 -3.15 4.56 -9.66
C TYR A 48 -2.29 5.03 -8.48
N VAL A 49 -2.79 6.06 -7.81
CA VAL A 49 -2.38 6.43 -6.44
C VAL A 49 -3.47 5.97 -5.49
N TYR A 50 -3.08 5.20 -4.49
CA TYR A 50 -3.97 4.69 -3.46
C TYR A 50 -3.95 5.60 -2.24
N ALA A 51 -5.10 5.80 -1.61
CA ALA A 51 -5.29 6.51 -0.35
C ALA A 51 -5.97 5.57 0.66
N LEU A 52 -5.26 5.18 1.71
CA LEU A 52 -5.70 4.15 2.67
C LEU A 52 -5.59 4.66 4.12
N PRO A 53 -6.47 4.26 5.05
CA PRO A 53 -6.41 4.71 6.45
C PRO A 53 -5.20 4.15 7.21
N CYS A 54 -4.56 4.94 8.08
CA CYS A 54 -3.39 4.56 8.91
C CYS A 54 -3.77 4.13 10.35
#